data_AF-A0A956PMT6-F1
#
_entry.id   AF-A0A956PMT6-F1
#
_cell.length_a   1.000
_cell.length_b   1.000
_cell.length_c   1.000
_cell.angle_alpha   90.00
_cell.angle_beta   90.00
_cell.angle_gamma   90.00
#
_symmetry.space_group_name_H-M   'P 1'
#
loop_
_entity.id
_entity.type
_entity.pdbx_description
1 polymer ?
#
loop_
_entity_poly.entity_id
_entity_poly.type
_entity_poly.pdbx_seq_one_letter_code
_entity_poly.pdbx_strand_id
1 'polypeptide(L)'
;MNCGAPLQKDGRLLNCPYCDSVFKPMIDLGYQIPGPRPELVPKGLFEVSVGDTRYRILGRLAQGEHTQVLVARRAAAVTEQVVIKVASDMSLLEAEWANLRHLDGRCNYLDRLLPHPISLGMARGRAALVYRWRSGFVYNLAQIRRMFRRFDSAHAVWIWNRVLDQLTSLRQLGYCHGSLRPQHLLVQPRDHGIAFCGWRTAALGRGDDLAESGRTILHLLDLDAPPELRELAESAGCFEKPRELKSELQKVARAVYGPPRFRRLVLPGTKA
;
A
#
# COMPACT_ATOMS: atom_id res chain seq x y z
N MET A 1 17.21 8.59 -12.47
CA MET A 1 15.88 8.56 -11.83
C MET A 1 15.50 7.11 -11.67
N ASN A 2 15.08 6.67 -10.47
CA ASN A 2 15.05 5.24 -10.12
C ASN A 2 13.63 4.81 -9.77
N CYS A 3 13.24 3.61 -10.19
CA CYS A 3 12.03 2.94 -9.74
C CYS A 3 12.43 1.89 -8.69
N GLY A 4 11.93 2.02 -7.45
CA GLY A 4 12.11 1.04 -6.39
C GLY A 4 11.04 -0.04 -6.44
N ALA A 5 10.78 -0.54 -7.65
CA ALA A 5 10.01 -1.75 -7.86
C ALA A 5 10.51 -2.83 -6.91
N PRO A 6 9.61 -3.57 -6.25
CA PRO A 6 10.02 -4.84 -5.70
C PRO A 6 10.33 -5.74 -6.91
N LEU A 7 11.61 -6.13 -7.02
CA LEU A 7 12.15 -7.38 -7.60
C LEU A 7 12.66 -7.40 -9.05
N GLN A 8 13.91 -7.87 -9.17
CA GLN A 8 14.17 -9.21 -9.71
C GLN A 8 15.00 -10.06 -8.71
N LYS A 9 14.98 -11.38 -8.93
CA LYS A 9 15.48 -12.50 -8.10
C LYS A 9 17.01 -12.65 -8.11
N ASP A 10 17.72 -11.88 -8.93
CA ASP A 10 18.97 -12.36 -9.54
C ASP A 10 20.15 -11.38 -9.36
N GLY A 11 19.96 -10.25 -8.68
CA GLY A 11 20.99 -9.21 -8.52
C GLY A 11 21.42 -8.53 -9.83
N ARG A 12 20.83 -8.88 -10.98
CA ARG A 12 21.10 -8.26 -12.28
C ARG A 12 20.13 -7.10 -12.51
N LEU A 13 20.71 -5.91 -12.65
CA LEU A 13 20.02 -4.67 -13.01
C LEU A 13 19.53 -4.77 -14.46
N LEU A 14 18.23 -4.97 -14.67
CA LEU A 14 17.55 -4.92 -15.97
C LEU A 14 16.35 -3.99 -15.80
N ASN A 15 16.11 -3.04 -16.68
CA ASN A 15 15.18 -1.92 -16.45
C ASN A 15 13.75 -2.32 -16.00
N CYS A 16 13.05 -1.38 -15.35
CA CYS A 16 11.64 -1.55 -15.00
C CYS A 16 10.76 -1.64 -16.24
N PRO A 17 9.94 -2.71 -16.42
CA PRO A 17 9.15 -2.90 -17.63
C PRO A 17 8.02 -1.87 -17.81
N TYR A 18 7.74 -1.04 -16.79
CA TYR A 18 6.64 -0.05 -16.81
C TYR A 18 7.11 1.38 -17.00
N CYS A 19 8.39 1.67 -16.81
CA CYS A 19 8.90 3.03 -16.87
C CYS A 19 10.33 3.14 -17.41
N ASP A 20 10.92 2.00 -17.78
CA ASP A 20 12.25 1.83 -18.37
C ASP A 20 13.42 2.37 -17.53
N SER A 21 13.17 2.77 -16.28
CA SER A 21 14.23 3.17 -15.37
C SER A 21 14.97 1.96 -14.80
N VAL A 22 16.28 2.07 -14.61
CA VAL A 22 17.10 1.09 -13.89
C VAL A 22 16.54 0.86 -12.48
N PHE A 23 16.35 -0.41 -12.10
CA PHE A 23 15.97 -0.77 -10.73
C PHE A 23 17.08 -0.36 -9.75
N LYS A 24 16.72 0.14 -8.57
CA LYS A 24 17.63 0.14 -7.43
C LYS A 24 16.96 -0.56 -6.26
N PRO A 25 17.71 -1.28 -5.40
CA PRO A 25 17.17 -1.76 -4.15
C PRO A 25 16.52 -0.57 -3.43
N MET A 26 15.34 -0.81 -2.84
CA MET A 26 14.66 0.17 -2.01
C MET A 26 15.67 0.63 -0.95
N ILE A 27 16.05 1.90 -1.00
CA ILE A 27 16.92 2.47 0.03
C ILE A 27 16.06 2.58 1.27
N ASP A 28 16.43 1.86 2.34
CA ASP A 28 15.86 2.14 3.65
C ASP A 28 16.28 3.55 4.04
N LEU A 29 15.33 4.48 4.02
CA LEU A 29 15.58 5.88 4.37
C LEU A 29 15.69 6.09 5.90
N GLY A 30 15.70 4.99 6.66
CA GLY A 30 15.62 5.02 8.11
C GLY A 30 14.28 5.56 8.59
N TYR A 31 14.26 6.01 9.84
CA TYR A 31 13.07 6.56 10.51
C TYR A 31 12.68 7.93 9.94
N GLN A 32 11.98 7.93 8.81
CA GLN A 32 11.30 9.13 8.34
C GLN A 32 9.86 9.12 8.84
N ILE A 33 9.62 9.91 9.89
CA ILE A 33 8.25 10.26 10.30
C ILE A 33 7.69 11.18 9.21
N PRO A 34 6.48 10.92 8.69
CA PRO A 34 5.81 11.74 7.69
C PRO A 34 5.86 13.24 8.00
N GLY A 35 6.10 14.04 6.96
CA GLY A 35 5.73 15.45 6.92
C GLY A 35 4.46 15.62 6.08
N PRO A 36 3.37 16.20 6.61
CA PRO A 36 3.25 16.83 7.92
C PRO A 36 3.24 15.81 9.07
N ARG A 37 3.66 16.29 10.25
CA ARG A 37 3.76 15.47 11.47
C ARG A 37 2.43 14.76 11.72
N PRO A 38 2.45 13.49 12.21
CA PRO A 38 1.27 12.80 12.69
C PRO A 38 0.43 13.72 13.56
N GLU A 39 -0.89 13.59 13.50
CA GLU A 39 -1.76 14.34 14.40
C GLU A 39 -1.29 14.10 15.83
N LEU A 40 -1.20 15.19 16.60
CA LEU A 40 -0.67 15.17 17.96
C LEU A 40 -1.27 14.01 18.76
N VAL A 41 -0.42 13.40 19.59
CA VAL A 41 -0.79 12.29 20.47
C VAL A 41 -2.12 12.63 21.16
N PRO A 42 -3.18 11.81 21.01
CA PRO A 42 -4.42 12.04 21.73
C PRO A 42 -4.14 12.16 23.23
N LYS A 43 -4.82 13.07 23.93
CA LYS A 43 -4.59 13.31 25.36
C LYS A 43 -4.59 11.98 26.14
N GLY A 44 -3.54 11.76 26.94
CA GLY A 44 -3.37 10.58 27.78
C GLY A 44 -2.70 9.38 27.10
N LEU A 45 -2.56 9.34 25.77
CA LEU A 45 -2.05 8.20 25.00
C LEU A 45 -0.52 8.22 24.80
N PHE A 46 0.26 8.55 25.82
CA PHE A 46 1.73 8.70 25.69
C PHE A 46 2.49 7.38 25.57
N GLU A 47 2.15 6.39 26.40
CA GLU A 47 2.75 5.05 26.37
C GLU A 47 1.69 3.97 26.51
N VAL A 48 1.86 2.88 25.76
CA VAL A 48 0.99 1.71 25.78
C VAL A 48 1.84 0.44 25.87
N SER A 49 1.30 -0.59 26.51
CA SER A 49 1.86 -1.94 26.46
C SER A 49 1.00 -2.81 25.55
N VAL A 50 1.64 -3.64 24.72
CA VAL A 50 1.00 -4.74 24.00
C VAL A 50 1.79 -5.99 24.37
N GLY A 51 1.17 -6.87 25.16
CA GLY A 51 1.92 -7.92 25.88
C GLY A 51 2.99 -7.30 26.78
N ASP A 52 4.19 -7.87 26.77
CA ASP A 52 5.32 -7.42 27.58
C ASP A 52 6.09 -6.24 26.96
N THR A 53 5.71 -5.81 25.75
CA THR A 53 6.42 -4.74 25.04
C THR A 53 5.74 -3.39 25.25
N ARG A 54 6.53 -2.41 25.71
CA ARG A 54 6.10 -1.01 25.86
C ARG A 54 6.42 -0.19 24.61
N TYR A 55 5.50 0.69 24.24
CA TYR A 55 5.59 1.58 23.09
C TYR A 55 5.26 3.01 23.49
N ARG A 56 6.05 3.97 23.01
CA ARG A 56 5.77 5.40 23.10
C ARG A 56 5.06 5.87 21.84
N ILE A 57 3.86 6.39 21.98
CA ILE A 57 3.06 6.88 20.85
C ILE A 57 3.63 8.21 20.38
N LEU A 58 3.80 8.34 19.06
CA LEU A 58 4.32 9.53 18.41
C LEU A 58 3.19 10.34 17.75
N GLY A 59 2.06 9.71 17.45
CA GLY A 59 0.83 10.38 16.98
C GLY A 59 -0.09 9.44 16.21
N ARG A 60 -1.15 10.00 15.61
CA ARG A 60 -2.11 9.25 14.79
C ARG A 60 -1.76 9.40 13.30
N LEU A 61 -1.73 8.27 12.58
CA LEU A 61 -1.56 8.20 11.13
C LEU A 61 -2.90 8.22 10.38
N ALA A 62 -3.89 7.51 10.92
CA ALA A 62 -5.21 7.40 10.29
C ALA A 62 -6.31 7.06 11.30
N GLN A 63 -7.54 7.38 10.92
CA GLN A 63 -8.77 6.96 11.58
C GLN A 63 -9.66 6.26 10.55
N GLY A 64 -10.04 5.02 10.83
CA GLY A 64 -11.09 4.30 10.11
C GLY A 64 -12.37 4.22 10.95
N GLU A 65 -13.38 3.53 10.41
CA GLU A 65 -14.68 3.38 11.07
C GLU A 65 -14.57 2.63 12.40
N HIS A 66 -13.84 1.51 12.43
CA HIS A 66 -13.70 0.67 13.61
C HIS A 66 -12.30 0.67 14.23
N THR A 67 -11.32 1.26 13.54
CA THR A 67 -9.91 1.21 13.97
C THR A 67 -9.23 2.56 13.90
N GLN A 68 -8.27 2.77 14.80
CA GLN A 68 -7.35 3.90 14.79
C GLN A 68 -5.95 3.36 14.48
N VAL A 69 -5.19 4.06 13.63
CA VAL A 69 -3.82 3.68 13.29
C VAL A 69 -2.86 4.72 13.86
N LEU A 70 -1.98 4.26 14.73
CA LEU A 70 -1.00 5.07 15.46
C LEU A 70 0.41 4.78 14.95
N VAL A 71 1.28 5.79 15.02
CA VAL A 71 2.72 5.61 14.92
C VAL A 71 3.32 5.64 16.32
N ALA A 72 4.23 4.71 16.60
CA ALA A 72 4.88 4.60 17.89
C ALA A 72 6.34 4.16 17.74
N ARG A 73 7.11 4.21 18.82
CA ARG A 73 8.41 3.51 18.91
C ARG A 73 8.46 2.59 20.12
N ARG A 74 9.21 1.50 20.04
CA ARG A 74 9.50 0.64 21.19
C ARG A 74 10.22 1.45 22.28
N ALA A 75 9.72 1.39 23.51
CA ALA A 75 10.29 2.04 24.69
C ALA A 75 11.35 1.14 25.35
N ALA A 76 12.45 0.90 24.62
CA ALA A 76 13.61 0.12 25.05
C ALA A 76 14.91 0.78 24.56
N ALA A 77 16.07 0.30 25.06
CA ALA A 77 17.38 0.82 24.66
C ALA A 77 17.63 0.66 23.15
N VAL A 78 17.26 -0.51 22.59
CA VAL A 78 17.15 -0.70 21.14
C VAL A 78 15.72 -0.36 20.74
N THR A 79 15.55 0.75 20.02
CA THR A 79 14.24 1.24 19.60
C THR A 79 13.92 0.84 18.16
N GLU A 80 12.64 0.54 17.91
CA GLU A 80 12.09 0.22 16.60
C GLU A 80 10.81 1.05 16.43
N GLN A 81 10.67 1.76 15.30
CA GLN A 81 9.41 2.41 14.95
C GLN A 81 8.39 1.35 14.51
N VAL A 82 7.15 1.52 14.94
CA VAL A 82 6.06 0.60 14.67
C VAL A 82 4.80 1.36 14.28
N VAL A 83 3.89 0.64 13.65
CA VAL A 83 2.50 1.05 13.47
C VAL A 83 1.65 0.24 14.44
N ILE A 84 0.75 0.88 15.19
CA ILE A 84 -0.19 0.20 16.09
C ILE A 84 -1.61 0.48 15.60
N LYS A 85 -2.30 -0.56 15.14
CA LYS A 85 -3.72 -0.51 14.81
C LYS A 85 -4.54 -0.93 16.02
N VAL A 86 -5.37 -0.02 16.51
CA VAL A 86 -6.19 -0.19 17.72
C VAL A 86 -7.66 -0.31 17.32
N ALA A 87 -8.37 -1.26 17.91
CA ALA A 87 -9.80 -1.52 17.68
C ALA A 87 -10.55 -1.61 19.01
N SER A 88 -11.89 -1.57 18.99
CA SER A 88 -12.69 -1.84 20.19
C SER A 88 -12.68 -3.31 20.59
N ASP A 89 -12.56 -4.21 19.62
CA ASP A 89 -12.72 -5.65 19.77
C ASP A 89 -11.59 -6.43 19.07
N MET A 90 -11.20 -7.57 19.63
CA MET A 90 -10.11 -8.41 19.13
C MET A 90 -10.45 -9.05 17.77
N SER A 91 -11.70 -9.43 17.56
CA SER A 91 -12.19 -10.04 16.31
C SER A 91 -11.98 -9.14 15.08
N LEU A 92 -11.87 -7.82 15.29
CA LEU A 92 -11.59 -6.85 14.23
C LEU A 92 -10.15 -6.93 13.71
N LEU A 93 -9.23 -7.53 14.48
CA LEU A 93 -7.80 -7.61 14.19
C LEU A 93 -7.30 -9.04 13.97
N GLU A 94 -7.98 -10.05 14.53
CA GLU A 94 -7.61 -11.47 14.41
C GLU A 94 -7.57 -11.96 12.97
N ALA A 95 -8.59 -11.63 12.17
CA ALA A 95 -8.62 -12.03 10.76
C ALA A 95 -7.43 -11.43 9.98
N GLU A 96 -7.12 -10.15 10.24
CA GLU A 96 -5.97 -9.49 9.62
C GLU A 96 -4.63 -10.11 10.07
N TRP A 97 -4.49 -10.41 11.35
CA TRP A 97 -3.33 -11.13 11.88
C TRP A 97 -3.16 -12.50 11.22
N ALA A 98 -4.21 -13.30 11.18
CA ALA A 98 -4.20 -14.65 10.61
C ALA A 98 -3.84 -14.63 9.12
N ASN A 99 -4.46 -13.74 8.35
CA ASN A 99 -4.19 -13.59 6.92
C ASN A 99 -2.74 -13.21 6.63
N LEU A 100 -2.21 -12.21 7.34
CA LEU A 100 -0.81 -11.78 7.17
C LEU A 100 0.17 -12.88 7.56
N ARG A 101 -0.08 -13.59 8.68
CA ARG A 101 0.74 -14.73 9.12
C ARG A 101 0.68 -15.90 8.14
N HIS A 102 -0.46 -16.13 7.50
CA HIS A 102 -0.58 -17.17 6.47
C HIS A 102 0.25 -16.81 5.24
N LEU A 103 0.19 -15.56 4.77
CA LEU A 103 0.86 -15.11 3.55
C LEU A 103 2.38 -14.94 3.71
N ASP A 104 2.86 -14.67 4.93
CA ASP A 104 4.27 -14.44 5.26
C ASP A 104 5.17 -15.58 4.74
N GLY A 105 6.19 -15.24 3.96
CA GLY A 105 7.19 -16.16 3.44
C GLY A 105 6.73 -17.05 2.28
N ARG A 106 5.49 -16.91 1.80
CA ARG A 106 4.96 -17.72 0.68
C ARG A 106 5.30 -17.16 -0.69
N CYS A 107 5.63 -15.87 -0.77
CA CYS A 107 5.95 -15.23 -2.04
C CYS A 107 6.93 -14.08 -1.80
N ASN A 108 8.18 -14.25 -2.25
CA ASN A 108 9.22 -13.21 -2.19
C ASN A 108 8.75 -11.85 -2.74
N TYR A 109 7.78 -11.85 -3.68
CA TYR A 109 7.18 -10.62 -4.17
C TYR A 109 6.34 -9.90 -3.13
N LEU A 110 5.40 -10.62 -2.52
CA LEU A 110 4.53 -10.07 -1.51
C LEU A 110 5.25 -9.82 -0.19
N ASP A 111 6.24 -10.60 0.20
CA ASP A 111 6.99 -10.40 1.46
C ASP A 111 7.63 -9.00 1.54
N ARG A 112 8.03 -8.46 0.38
CA ARG A 112 8.56 -7.10 0.26
C ARG A 112 7.51 -6.01 0.32
N LEU A 113 6.22 -6.33 0.31
CA LEU A 113 5.09 -5.38 0.30
C LEU A 113 4.11 -5.58 1.46
N LEU A 114 4.02 -6.79 2.03
CA LEU A 114 3.10 -7.14 3.11
C LEU A 114 3.45 -6.41 4.40
N PRO A 115 2.48 -5.81 5.11
CA PRO A 115 2.69 -5.40 6.49
C PRO A 115 3.25 -6.58 7.30
N HIS A 116 4.29 -6.35 8.10
CA HIS A 116 4.88 -7.40 8.92
C HIS A 116 4.36 -7.30 10.36
N PRO A 117 3.38 -8.13 10.74
CA PRO A 117 2.80 -8.07 12.07
C PRO A 117 3.79 -8.63 13.10
N ILE A 118 3.99 -7.90 14.19
CA ILE A 118 4.92 -8.22 15.29
C ILE A 118 4.17 -8.89 16.44
N SER A 119 3.04 -8.31 16.85
CA SER A 119 2.27 -8.80 18.01
C SER A 119 0.80 -8.39 17.90
N LEU A 120 -0.09 -9.25 18.36
CA LEU A 120 -1.50 -8.99 18.59
C LEU A 120 -1.78 -9.11 20.10
N GLY A 121 -2.54 -8.19 20.67
CA GLY A 121 -2.88 -8.23 22.10
C GLY A 121 -3.76 -7.07 22.55
N MET A 122 -3.85 -6.88 23.86
CA MET A 122 -4.61 -5.77 24.45
C MET A 122 -3.70 -4.60 24.80
N ALA A 123 -4.17 -3.38 24.57
CA ALA A 123 -3.58 -2.14 25.03
C ALA A 123 -4.66 -1.25 25.65
N ARG A 124 -4.56 -0.98 26.95
CA ARG A 124 -5.49 -0.12 27.70
C ARG A 124 -6.96 -0.51 27.48
N GLY A 125 -7.27 -1.81 27.60
CA GLY A 125 -8.62 -2.35 27.44
C GLY A 125 -9.13 -2.42 25.99
N ARG A 126 -8.28 -2.16 24.99
CA ARG A 126 -8.63 -2.22 23.57
C ARG A 126 -7.73 -3.21 22.83
N ALA A 127 -8.24 -3.84 21.77
CA ALA A 127 -7.42 -4.70 20.92
C ALA A 127 -6.39 -3.87 20.14
N ALA A 128 -5.18 -4.42 20.00
CA ALA A 128 -4.05 -3.76 19.35
C ALA A 128 -3.22 -4.75 18.53
N LEU A 129 -2.99 -4.40 17.27
CA LEU A 129 -2.14 -5.12 16.33
C LEU A 129 -0.94 -4.22 15.96
N VAL A 130 0.26 -4.70 16.26
CA VAL A 130 1.52 -3.99 16.04
C VAL A 130 2.18 -4.51 14.77
N TYR A 131 2.63 -3.59 13.91
CA TYR A 131 3.38 -3.88 12.69
C TYR A 131 4.75 -3.20 12.73
N ARG A 132 5.74 -3.81 12.08
CA ARG A 132 7.01 -3.14 11.78
C ARG A 132 6.75 -1.93 10.89
N TRP A 133 7.36 -0.79 11.23
CA TRP A 133 7.32 0.39 10.37
C TRP A 133 8.00 0.12 9.03
N ARG A 134 7.41 0.61 7.95
CA ARG A 134 7.99 0.57 6.60
C ARG A 134 8.19 2.00 6.12
N SER A 135 9.44 2.36 5.87
CA SER A 135 9.80 3.68 5.34
C SER A 135 9.23 3.86 3.92
N GLY A 136 8.87 5.10 3.55
CA GLY A 136 8.39 5.45 2.21
C GLY A 136 6.88 5.30 1.96
N PHE A 137 6.17 4.43 2.68
CA PHE A 137 4.71 4.21 2.52
C PHE A 137 3.89 5.08 3.46
N VAL A 138 3.88 6.38 3.18
CA VAL A 138 3.36 7.39 4.11
C VAL A 138 1.90 7.76 3.85
N TYR A 139 1.50 7.76 2.58
CA TYR A 139 0.17 8.18 2.17
C TYR A 139 -0.57 7.02 1.54
N ASN A 140 -1.86 6.91 1.83
CA ASN A 140 -2.74 6.13 0.99
C ASN A 140 -3.17 6.93 -0.23
N LEU A 141 -3.69 6.22 -1.24
CA LEU A 141 -4.09 6.80 -2.49
C LEU A 141 -5.23 7.83 -2.34
N ALA A 142 -6.14 7.63 -1.38
CA ALA A 142 -7.19 8.61 -1.06
C ALA A 142 -6.62 9.94 -0.53
N GLN A 143 -5.55 9.89 0.26
CA GLN A 143 -4.84 11.08 0.74
C GLN A 143 -4.10 11.76 -0.40
N ILE A 144 -3.41 11.00 -1.25
CA ILE A 144 -2.74 11.53 -2.44
C ILE A 144 -3.74 12.25 -3.34
N ARG A 145 -4.87 11.62 -3.68
CA ARG A 145 -5.88 12.23 -4.56
C ARG A 145 -6.34 13.60 -4.07
N ARG A 146 -6.48 13.77 -2.75
CA ARG A 146 -6.87 15.03 -2.10
C ARG A 146 -5.82 16.13 -2.16
N MET A 147 -4.54 15.77 -2.34
CA MET A 147 -3.46 16.74 -2.49
C MET A 147 -3.44 17.39 -3.88
N PHE A 148 -4.02 16.72 -4.88
CA PHE A 148 -4.01 17.16 -6.27
C PHE A 148 -5.35 17.74 -6.67
N ARG A 149 -5.33 18.97 -7.20
CA ARG A 149 -6.51 19.56 -7.87
C ARG A 149 -6.76 18.89 -9.23
N ARG A 150 -5.69 18.54 -9.93
CA ARG A 150 -5.67 17.73 -11.16
C ARG A 150 -4.62 16.63 -11.00
N PHE A 151 -4.96 15.42 -11.36
CA PHE A 151 -4.11 14.24 -11.26
C PHE A 151 -3.75 13.76 -12.68
N ASP A 152 -2.45 13.75 -13.02
CA ASP A 152 -1.99 13.23 -14.31
C ASP A 152 -2.34 11.73 -14.43
N SER A 153 -3.22 11.40 -15.37
CA SER A 153 -3.70 10.04 -15.62
C SER A 153 -2.59 9.07 -16.02
N ALA A 154 -1.43 9.56 -16.50
CA ALA A 154 -0.26 8.71 -16.70
C ALA A 154 0.27 8.12 -15.38
N HIS A 155 0.04 8.78 -14.24
CA HIS A 155 0.37 8.20 -12.94
C HIS A 155 -0.56 7.03 -12.56
N ALA A 156 -1.83 7.07 -12.97
CA ALA A 156 -2.76 5.98 -12.69
C ALA A 156 -2.30 4.66 -13.35
N VAL A 157 -1.66 4.72 -14.52
CA VAL A 157 -1.14 3.55 -15.24
C VAL A 157 -0.07 2.80 -14.43
N TRP A 158 0.93 3.49 -13.88
CA TRP A 158 1.98 2.79 -13.11
C TRP A 158 1.43 2.25 -11.78
N ILE A 159 0.52 3.00 -11.13
CA ILE A 159 -0.16 2.57 -9.91
C ILE A 159 -0.90 1.26 -10.20
N TRP A 160 -1.68 1.23 -11.27
CA TRP A 160 -2.47 0.06 -11.61
C TRP A 160 -1.60 -1.13 -12.00
N ASN A 161 -0.51 -0.94 -12.75
CA ASN A 161 0.45 -2.01 -13.01
C ASN A 161 0.98 -2.66 -11.70
N ARG A 162 1.29 -1.86 -10.68
CA ARG A 162 1.76 -2.35 -9.37
C ARG A 162 0.68 -3.06 -8.57
N VAL A 163 -0.57 -2.61 -8.69
CA VAL A 163 -1.73 -3.30 -8.11
C VAL A 163 -1.91 -4.66 -8.78
N LEU A 164 -1.88 -4.73 -10.12
CA LEU A 164 -2.07 -5.97 -10.88
C LEU A 164 -0.93 -6.98 -10.68
N ASP A 165 0.29 -6.52 -10.41
CA ASP A 165 1.39 -7.40 -9.99
C ASP A 165 1.10 -8.08 -8.64
N GLN A 166 0.68 -7.31 -7.64
CA GLN A 166 0.30 -7.85 -6.32
C GLN A 166 -0.88 -8.81 -6.43
N LEU A 167 -1.91 -8.46 -7.22
CA LEU A 167 -3.05 -9.33 -7.48
C LEU A 167 -2.68 -10.62 -8.21
N THR A 168 -1.72 -10.55 -9.13
CA THR A 168 -1.16 -11.75 -9.76
C THR A 168 -0.56 -12.69 -8.71
N SER A 169 0.27 -12.15 -7.80
CA SER A 169 0.89 -12.95 -6.74
C SER A 169 -0.13 -13.49 -5.73
N LEU A 170 -1.12 -12.70 -5.31
CA LEU A 170 -2.18 -13.17 -4.40
C LEU A 170 -2.98 -14.30 -5.03
N ARG A 171 -3.36 -14.15 -6.31
CA ARG A 171 -4.11 -15.18 -7.01
C ARG A 171 -3.32 -16.48 -7.17
N GLN A 172 -2.01 -16.40 -7.37
CA GLN A 172 -1.15 -17.60 -7.40
C GLN A 172 -1.11 -18.32 -6.06
N LEU A 173 -1.31 -17.61 -4.94
CA LEU A 173 -1.45 -18.19 -3.61
C LEU A 173 -2.90 -18.61 -3.29
N GLY A 174 -3.84 -18.43 -4.24
CA GLY A 174 -5.25 -18.71 -4.04
C GLY A 174 -5.99 -17.69 -3.18
N TYR A 175 -5.42 -16.49 -2.98
CA TYR A 175 -6.00 -15.43 -2.17
C TYR A 175 -6.63 -14.32 -3.01
N CYS A 176 -7.65 -13.67 -2.44
CA CYS A 176 -8.09 -12.32 -2.78
C CYS A 176 -7.90 -11.38 -1.57
N HIS A 177 -7.77 -10.08 -1.83
CA HIS A 177 -7.71 -9.04 -0.79
C HIS A 177 -9.11 -8.67 -0.28
N GLY A 178 -10.10 -8.62 -1.18
CA GLY A 178 -11.52 -8.45 -0.86
C GLY A 178 -11.93 -7.05 -0.39
N SER A 179 -11.08 -6.04 -0.61
CA SER A 179 -11.41 -4.64 -0.32
C SER A 179 -10.41 -3.66 -0.95
N LEU A 180 -10.13 -3.75 -2.25
CA LEU A 180 -9.25 -2.78 -2.89
C LEU A 180 -9.94 -1.43 -3.08
N ARG A 181 -9.64 -0.50 -2.16
CA ARG A 181 -10.12 0.90 -2.18
C ARG A 181 -8.92 1.85 -2.16
N PRO A 182 -9.09 3.13 -2.54
CA PRO A 182 -8.01 4.12 -2.45
C PRO A 182 -7.37 4.23 -1.06
N GLN A 183 -8.12 3.98 0.02
CA GLN A 183 -7.62 4.00 1.40
C GLN A 183 -6.71 2.80 1.72
N HIS A 184 -6.79 1.72 0.95
CA HIS A 184 -6.06 0.46 1.13
C HIS A 184 -4.81 0.35 0.26
N LEU A 185 -4.52 1.34 -0.58
CA LEU A 185 -3.31 1.42 -1.38
C LEU A 185 -2.34 2.43 -0.78
N LEU A 186 -1.33 1.94 -0.05
CA LEU A 186 -0.22 2.76 0.41
C LEU A 186 0.73 3.04 -0.75
N VAL A 187 1.18 4.29 -0.85
CA VAL A 187 1.98 4.77 -1.98
C VAL A 187 3.33 5.29 -1.50
N GLN A 188 4.37 4.90 -2.22
CA GLN A 188 5.74 5.44 -2.11
C GLN A 188 6.06 6.24 -3.39
N PRO A 189 5.83 7.57 -3.40
CA PRO A 189 5.88 8.38 -4.63
C PRO A 189 7.27 8.42 -5.28
N ARG A 190 8.34 8.45 -4.46
CA ARG A 190 9.72 8.53 -4.93
C ARG A 190 10.10 7.35 -5.82
N ASP A 191 9.65 6.16 -5.43
CA ASP A 191 10.15 4.89 -5.94
C ASP A 191 9.07 4.08 -6.68
N HIS A 192 7.88 4.67 -6.91
CA HIS A 192 6.73 4.00 -7.54
C HIS A 192 6.32 2.70 -6.83
N GLY A 193 6.42 2.69 -5.51
CA GLY A 193 5.95 1.58 -4.68
C GLY A 193 4.45 1.69 -4.41
N ILE A 194 3.74 0.56 -4.49
CA ILE A 194 2.37 0.39 -4.00
C ILE A 194 2.37 -0.83 -3.07
N ALA A 195 1.78 -0.69 -1.89
CA ALA A 195 1.57 -1.78 -0.95
C ALA A 195 0.12 -1.80 -0.48
N PHE A 196 -0.46 -2.98 -0.33
CA PHE A 196 -1.82 -3.10 0.20
C PHE A 196 -1.83 -3.06 1.73
N CYS A 197 -2.86 -2.45 2.31
CA CYS A 197 -3.16 -2.49 3.74
C CYS A 197 -4.64 -2.81 3.97
N GLY A 198 -5.03 -3.13 5.21
CA GLY A 198 -6.42 -3.51 5.51
C GLY A 198 -6.72 -4.97 5.17
N TRP A 199 -5.86 -5.88 5.62
CA TRP A 199 -5.91 -7.30 5.26
C TRP A 199 -6.98 -8.13 5.98
N ARG A 200 -7.91 -7.47 6.70
CA ARG A 200 -9.00 -8.13 7.43
C ARG A 200 -9.92 -8.93 6.50
N THR A 201 -10.19 -8.41 5.31
CA THR A 201 -11.12 -9.00 4.33
C THR A 201 -10.45 -10.01 3.40
N ALA A 202 -9.13 -10.19 3.50
CA ALA A 202 -8.44 -11.14 2.66
C ALA A 202 -8.92 -12.57 2.97
N ALA A 203 -9.04 -13.38 1.94
CA ALA A 203 -9.56 -14.74 2.06
C ALA A 203 -9.05 -15.63 0.94
N LEU A 204 -9.10 -16.95 1.17
CA LEU A 204 -8.90 -17.94 0.11
C LEU A 204 -10.09 -17.93 -0.86
N GLY A 205 -9.81 -18.06 -2.15
CA GLY A 205 -10.81 -18.18 -3.21
C GLY A 205 -10.75 -17.05 -4.23
N ARG A 206 -11.89 -16.83 -4.90
CA ARG A 206 -12.07 -15.73 -5.86
C ARG A 206 -12.80 -14.58 -5.18
N GLY A 207 -12.46 -13.36 -5.60
CA GLY A 207 -13.14 -12.14 -5.18
C GLY A 207 -13.08 -11.10 -6.29
N ASP A 208 -13.70 -9.95 -6.04
CA ASP A 208 -13.89 -8.89 -7.04
C ASP A 208 -12.70 -7.93 -7.15
N ASP A 209 -11.51 -8.34 -6.70
CA ASP A 209 -10.30 -7.51 -6.63
C ASP A 209 -9.98 -6.80 -7.96
N LEU A 210 -10.26 -7.42 -9.11
CA LEU A 210 -10.05 -6.79 -10.42
C LEU A 210 -11.02 -5.62 -10.64
N ALA A 211 -12.32 -5.83 -10.39
CA ALA A 211 -13.33 -4.78 -10.46
C ALA A 211 -13.08 -3.67 -9.42
N GLU A 212 -12.68 -4.04 -8.20
CA GLU A 212 -12.29 -3.10 -7.15
C GLU A 212 -11.05 -2.29 -7.52
N SER A 213 -10.06 -2.91 -8.18
CA SER A 213 -8.89 -2.20 -8.71
C SER A 213 -9.29 -1.18 -9.77
N GLY A 214 -10.18 -1.54 -10.69
CA GLY A 214 -10.72 -0.64 -11.70
C GLY A 214 -11.44 0.56 -11.08
N ARG A 215 -12.35 0.33 -10.13
CA ARG A 215 -13.01 1.40 -9.36
C ARG A 215 -12.03 2.31 -8.62
N THR A 216 -10.97 1.73 -8.05
CA THR A 216 -9.91 2.50 -7.38
C THR A 216 -9.15 3.40 -8.36
N ILE A 217 -8.92 2.93 -9.60
CA ILE A 217 -8.30 3.74 -10.65
C ILE A 217 -9.26 4.83 -11.15
N LEU A 218 -10.54 4.54 -11.34
CA LEU A 218 -11.54 5.55 -11.70
C LEU A 218 -11.58 6.72 -10.70
N HIS A 219 -11.37 6.45 -9.41
CA HIS A 219 -11.28 7.50 -8.38
C HIS A 219 -10.09 8.46 -8.59
N LEU A 220 -9.04 8.03 -9.28
CA LEU A 220 -7.89 8.87 -9.63
C LEU A 220 -8.09 9.68 -10.90
N LEU A 221 -8.87 9.16 -11.85
CA LEU A 221 -9.01 9.76 -13.17
C LEU A 221 -9.88 11.01 -13.10
N ASP A 222 -9.33 12.14 -13.53
CA ASP A 222 -10.12 13.34 -13.79
C ASP A 222 -11.02 13.15 -15.02
N LEU A 223 -11.98 14.06 -15.22
CA LEU A 223 -12.96 13.98 -16.32
C LEU A 223 -12.32 14.02 -17.71
N ASP A 224 -11.17 14.65 -17.84
CA ASP A 224 -10.37 14.75 -19.06
C ASP A 224 -9.37 13.60 -19.25
N ALA A 225 -9.41 12.58 -18.37
CA ALA A 225 -8.61 11.38 -18.58
C ALA A 225 -9.00 10.68 -19.90
N PRO A 226 -8.04 10.06 -20.61
CA PRO A 226 -8.29 9.36 -21.86
C PRO A 226 -9.41 8.32 -21.75
N PRO A 227 -10.40 8.33 -22.67
CA PRO A 227 -11.60 7.49 -22.57
C PRO A 227 -11.24 6.00 -22.56
N GLU A 228 -10.25 5.57 -23.32
CA GLU A 228 -9.81 4.17 -23.39
C GLU A 228 -9.30 3.65 -22.03
N LEU A 229 -8.67 4.51 -21.24
CA LEU A 229 -8.21 4.16 -19.89
C LEU A 229 -9.38 4.05 -18.91
N ARG A 230 -10.39 4.92 -19.07
CA ARG A 230 -11.61 4.91 -18.25
C ARG A 230 -12.45 3.67 -18.54
N GLU A 231 -12.70 3.37 -19.81
CA GLU A 231 -13.43 2.18 -20.26
C GLU A 231 -12.76 0.88 -19.80
N LEU A 232 -11.42 0.82 -19.87
CA LEU A 232 -10.68 -0.33 -19.34
C LEU A 232 -10.85 -0.48 -17.83
N ALA A 233 -10.87 0.63 -17.08
CA ALA A 233 -11.08 0.61 -15.63
C ALA A 233 -12.51 0.23 -15.24
N GLU A 234 -13.51 0.65 -16.02
CA GLU A 234 -14.91 0.26 -15.85
C GLU A 234 -15.12 -1.24 -16.14
N SER A 235 -14.45 -1.76 -17.17
CA SER A 235 -14.53 -3.17 -17.59
C SER A 235 -13.57 -4.11 -16.86
N ALA A 236 -12.81 -3.61 -15.87
CA ALA A 236 -11.79 -4.41 -15.16
C ALA A 236 -12.35 -5.72 -14.56
N GLY A 237 -13.62 -5.74 -14.15
CA GLY A 237 -14.30 -6.93 -13.62
C GLY A 237 -14.61 -8.01 -14.66
N CYS A 238 -14.57 -7.69 -15.95
CA CYS A 238 -14.82 -8.64 -17.04
C CYS A 238 -13.60 -9.54 -17.32
N PHE A 239 -12.43 -9.19 -16.78
CA PHE A 239 -11.22 -9.97 -16.96
C PHE A 239 -11.17 -11.13 -15.98
N GLU A 240 -10.82 -12.31 -16.48
CA GLU A 240 -10.64 -13.45 -15.60
C GLU A 240 -9.34 -13.36 -14.83
N LYS A 241 -8.21 -12.99 -15.44
CA LYS A 241 -6.89 -13.01 -14.80
C LYS A 241 -6.26 -11.61 -14.71
N PRO A 242 -5.58 -11.27 -13.61
CA PRO A 242 -4.89 -9.98 -13.48
C PRO A 242 -3.87 -9.71 -14.59
N ARG A 243 -3.21 -10.77 -15.11
CA ARG A 243 -2.24 -10.67 -16.21
C ARG A 243 -2.88 -10.27 -17.54
N GLU A 244 -4.12 -10.68 -17.80
CA GLU A 244 -4.86 -10.35 -19.02
C GLU A 244 -5.22 -8.86 -19.00
N LEU A 245 -5.85 -8.40 -17.92
CA LEU A 245 -6.14 -6.97 -17.70
C LEU A 245 -4.87 -6.10 -17.79
N LYS A 246 -3.76 -6.58 -17.22
CA LYS A 246 -2.48 -5.87 -17.28
C LYS A 246 -1.93 -5.76 -18.70
N SER A 247 -2.08 -6.81 -19.52
CA SER A 247 -1.68 -6.78 -20.93
C SER A 247 -2.48 -5.71 -21.70
N GLU A 248 -3.79 -5.65 -21.49
CA GLU A 248 -4.63 -4.62 -22.10
C GLU A 248 -4.29 -3.21 -21.59
N LEU A 249 -4.02 -3.04 -20.29
CA LEU A 249 -3.55 -1.78 -19.73
C LEU A 249 -2.26 -1.30 -20.41
N GLN A 250 -1.33 -2.20 -20.70
CA GLN A 250 -0.08 -1.85 -21.37
C GLN A 250 -0.31 -1.44 -22.83
N LYS A 251 -1.23 -2.08 -23.54
CA LYS A 251 -1.63 -1.69 -24.91
C LYS A 251 -2.27 -0.31 -24.92
N VAL A 252 -3.27 -0.09 -24.07
CA VAL A 252 -3.96 1.21 -23.92
C VAL A 252 -2.97 2.31 -23.55
N ALA A 253 -2.13 2.06 -22.53
CA ALA A 253 -1.13 3.04 -22.11
C ALA A 253 -0.14 3.39 -23.21
N ARG A 254 0.30 2.42 -24.02
CA ARG A 254 1.21 2.66 -25.15
C ARG A 254 0.53 3.46 -26.27
N ALA A 255 -0.73 3.18 -26.57
CA ALA A 255 -1.48 3.93 -27.58
C ALA A 255 -1.69 5.39 -27.16
N VAL A 256 -2.02 5.61 -25.89
CA VAL A 256 -2.40 6.93 -25.36
C VAL A 256 -1.17 7.80 -25.00
N TYR A 257 -0.16 7.22 -24.35
CA TYR A 257 0.98 7.96 -23.80
C TYR A 257 2.31 7.69 -24.51
N GLY A 258 2.33 6.78 -25.48
CA GLY A 258 3.56 6.33 -26.15
C GLY A 258 4.37 5.33 -25.31
N PRO A 259 5.68 5.16 -25.60
CA PRO A 259 6.50 4.20 -24.88
C PRO A 259 6.58 4.52 -23.37
N PRO A 260 6.70 3.50 -22.49
CA PRO A 260 6.75 3.71 -21.05
C PRO A 260 7.91 4.62 -20.65
N ARG A 261 7.65 5.61 -19.80
CA ARG A 261 8.65 6.55 -19.27
C ARG A 261 8.45 6.77 -17.79
N PHE A 262 9.54 6.86 -17.04
CA PHE A 262 9.50 7.21 -15.62
C PHE A 262 9.01 8.64 -15.42
N ARG A 263 7.86 8.77 -14.77
CA ARG A 263 7.29 10.05 -14.32
C ARG A 263 7.29 10.07 -12.80
N ARG A 264 8.14 10.91 -12.19
CA ARG A 264 8.16 11.07 -10.72
C ARG A 264 6.81 11.63 -10.27
N LEU A 265 6.15 10.97 -9.32
CA LEU A 265 4.98 11.55 -8.65
C LEU A 265 5.50 12.54 -7.59
N VAL A 266 5.39 13.84 -7.88
CA VAL A 266 5.82 14.91 -6.95
C VAL A 266 4.61 15.34 -6.13
N LEU A 267 4.63 15.08 -4.82
CA LEU A 267 3.53 15.47 -3.95
C LEU A 267 3.54 16.99 -3.70
N PRO A 268 2.41 17.69 -3.89
CA PRO A 268 2.29 19.11 -3.59
C PRO A 268 2.73 19.43 -2.15
N GLY A 269 3.53 20.48 -1.98
CA GLY A 269 4.00 20.92 -0.65
C GLY A 269 5.11 20.08 -0.03
N THR A 270 5.62 19.04 -0.71
CA THR A 270 6.80 18.29 -0.26
C THR A 270 8.08 18.79 -0.94
N LYS A 271 9.17 18.96 -0.18
CA LYS A 271 10.49 19.24 -0.77
C LYS A 271 11.00 17.98 -1.48
N ALA A 272 11.47 18.15 -2.70
CA ALA A 272 11.89 17.08 -3.62
C ALA A 272 13.16 16.34 -3.17
#